data_AF-A0A510KJC9-F1
#
_entry.id   AF-A0A510KJC9-F1
#
_cell.length_a   1.000
_cell.length_b   1.000
_cell.length_c   1.000
_cell.angle_alpha   90.00
_cell.angle_beta   90.00
_cell.angle_gamma   90.00
#
_symmetry.space_group_name_H-M   'P 1'
#
loop_
_entity.id
_entity.type
_entity.pdbx_description
1 polymer ?
#
loop_
_entity_poly.entity_id
_entity_poly.type
_entity_poly.pdbx_seq_one_letter_code
_entity_poly.pdbx_strand_id
1 'polypeptide(L)'
;MFYIGGVLYSDEKRKVEEKEVEIIDGKAYVKGENKPFSGNIIVRYDSGEISSVYALKEGLRKGITNYYYKNGKLKAELIYVNDKLNGNMKEFYENGNIQSETEYKDDVLYGKIIERYENGNLNMIKNLIFT
;
A
#
# COMPACT_ATOMS: atom_id res chain seq x y z
N MET A 1 12.99 -5.68 -4.77
CA MET A 1 11.72 -6.22 -4.26
C MET A 1 11.61 -7.69 -4.61
N PHE A 2 10.81 -8.47 -3.89
CA PHE A 2 10.64 -9.91 -4.16
C PHE A 2 9.20 -10.39 -3.94
N TYR A 3 8.84 -11.51 -4.56
CA TYR A 3 7.52 -12.13 -4.48
C TYR A 3 7.57 -13.41 -3.65
N ILE A 4 6.63 -13.59 -2.72
CA ILE A 4 6.39 -14.88 -2.04
C ILE A 4 4.89 -15.13 -2.02
N GLY A 5 4.44 -16.24 -2.61
CA GLY A 5 3.03 -16.61 -2.66
C GLY A 5 2.14 -15.57 -3.38
N GLY A 6 2.67 -14.88 -4.40
CA GLY A 6 1.97 -13.81 -5.11
C GLY A 6 1.92 -12.45 -4.38
N VAL A 7 2.47 -12.37 -3.18
CA VAL A 7 2.55 -11.14 -2.37
C VAL A 7 3.91 -10.47 -2.59
N LEU A 8 3.87 -9.17 -2.88
CA LEU A 8 5.05 -8.35 -3.14
C LEU A 8 5.54 -7.72 -1.84
N TYR A 9 6.83 -7.95 -1.54
CA TYR A 9 7.51 -7.38 -0.38
C TYR A 9 8.58 -6.39 -0.84
N SER A 10 8.81 -5.37 0.00
CA SER A 10 10.03 -4.56 -0.11
C SER A 10 11.27 -5.42 0.12
N ASP A 11 12.46 -4.90 -0.21
CA ASP A 11 13.73 -5.59 0.05
C ASP A 11 14.09 -5.72 1.54
N GLU A 12 13.26 -5.14 2.42
CA GLU A 12 13.41 -5.30 3.86
C GLU A 12 13.14 -6.77 4.26
N LYS A 13 14.12 -7.40 4.91
CA LYS A 13 14.05 -8.83 5.23
C LYS A 13 13.16 -9.14 6.44
N ARG A 14 13.02 -8.20 7.38
CA ARG A 14 12.27 -8.40 8.62
C ARG A 14 10.78 -8.21 8.38
N LYS A 15 9.96 -9.10 8.97
CA LYS A 15 8.50 -9.09 8.86
C LYS A 15 7.88 -9.30 10.24
N VAL A 16 6.84 -8.56 10.57
CA VAL A 16 6.04 -8.73 11.79
C VAL A 16 4.57 -8.51 11.47
N GLU A 17 3.66 -9.03 12.29
CA GLU A 17 2.24 -8.74 12.17
C GLU A 17 1.91 -7.39 12.85
N GLU A 18 0.90 -6.69 12.33
CA GLU A 18 0.49 -5.38 12.86
C GLU A 18 0.16 -5.42 14.37
N LYS A 19 -0.42 -6.53 14.85
CA LYS A 19 -0.74 -6.73 16.28
C LYS A 19 0.50 -6.73 17.20
N GLU A 20 1.68 -6.95 16.65
CA GLU A 20 2.96 -6.94 17.37
C GLU A 20 3.58 -5.53 17.43
N VAL A 21 2.95 -4.56 16.76
CA VAL A 21 3.44 -3.19 16.65
C VAL A 21 2.61 -2.25 17.52
N GLU A 22 3.27 -1.23 18.04
CA GLU A 22 2.67 -0.11 18.76
C GLU A 22 3.18 1.22 18.16
N ILE A 23 2.35 2.25 18.26
CA ILE A 23 2.72 3.59 17.80
C ILE A 23 3.11 4.43 19.01
N ILE A 24 4.34 4.94 19.00
CA ILE A 24 4.90 5.80 20.04
C ILE A 24 5.42 7.04 19.34
N ASP A 25 4.93 8.22 19.73
CA ASP A 25 5.30 9.52 19.14
C ASP A 25 5.22 9.54 17.59
N GLY A 26 4.16 8.92 17.05
CA GLY A 26 3.91 8.86 15.61
C GLY A 26 4.81 7.91 14.83
N LYS A 27 5.66 7.11 15.51
CA LYS A 27 6.49 6.08 14.89
C LYS A 27 6.08 4.69 15.34
N ALA A 28 6.16 3.74 14.42
CA ALA A 28 5.90 2.34 14.71
C ALA A 28 7.11 1.65 15.38
N TYR A 29 6.84 0.91 16.44
CA TYR A 29 7.78 0.08 17.19
C TYR A 29 7.23 -1.33 17.31
N VAL A 30 8.09 -2.35 17.27
CA VAL A 30 7.69 -3.69 17.71
C VAL A 30 7.65 -3.68 19.23
N LYS A 31 6.60 -4.24 19.83
CA LYS A 31 6.41 -4.28 21.29
C LYS A 31 7.66 -4.83 21.98
N GLY A 32 8.19 -4.06 22.92
CA GLY A 32 9.42 -4.38 23.66
C GLY A 32 10.72 -3.94 22.99
N GLU A 33 10.67 -3.36 21.78
CA GLU A 33 11.82 -2.72 21.14
C GLU A 33 11.88 -1.24 21.45
N ASN A 34 13.10 -0.71 21.59
CA ASN A 34 13.35 0.70 21.88
C ASN A 34 13.75 1.52 20.64
N LYS A 35 13.71 0.92 19.45
CA LYS A 35 14.02 1.58 18.18
C LYS A 35 12.83 1.50 17.22
N PRO A 36 12.56 2.57 16.46
CA PRO A 36 11.53 2.53 15.43
C PRO A 36 11.77 1.39 14.44
N PHE A 37 10.70 0.68 14.10
CA PHE A 37 10.78 -0.51 13.28
C PHE A 37 11.13 -0.17 11.83
N SER A 38 11.99 -1.01 11.23
CA SER A 38 12.25 -1.02 9.79
C SER A 38 12.08 -2.44 9.28
N GLY A 39 11.17 -2.63 8.32
CA GLY A 39 10.69 -3.95 7.94
C GLY A 39 9.33 -3.89 7.25
N ASN A 40 8.79 -5.06 6.90
CA ASN A 40 7.43 -5.16 6.39
C ASN A 40 6.45 -5.48 7.53
N ILE A 41 5.32 -4.79 7.56
CA ILE A 41 4.16 -5.13 8.37
C ILE A 41 3.20 -5.96 7.55
N ILE A 42 2.69 -7.02 8.16
CA ILE A 42 1.64 -7.87 7.60
C ILE A 42 0.36 -7.59 8.37
N VAL A 43 -0.69 -7.22 7.65
CA VAL A 43 -2.05 -7.13 8.16
C VAL A 43 -2.85 -8.27 7.59
N ARG A 44 -3.69 -8.88 8.42
CA ARG A 44 -4.57 -9.99 8.03
C ARG A 44 -6.02 -9.57 8.18
N TYR A 45 -6.87 -10.20 7.39
CA TYR A 45 -8.29 -10.27 7.68
C TYR A 45 -8.53 -11.12 8.93
N ASP A 46 -9.70 -10.97 9.57
CA ASP A 46 -10.12 -11.82 10.69
C ASP A 46 -10.15 -13.31 10.33
N SER A 47 -10.38 -13.63 9.06
CA SER A 47 -10.34 -14.99 8.51
C SER A 47 -8.91 -15.53 8.33
N GLY A 48 -7.88 -14.70 8.50
CA GLY A 48 -6.47 -15.10 8.53
C GLY A 48 -5.68 -14.85 7.25
N GLU A 49 -6.35 -14.59 6.12
CA GLU A 49 -5.68 -14.22 4.86
C GLU A 49 -5.04 -12.84 4.96
N ILE A 50 -4.01 -12.58 4.16
CA ILE A 50 -3.32 -11.29 4.15
C ILE A 50 -4.27 -10.24 3.55
N SER A 51 -4.48 -9.13 4.27
CA SER A 51 -5.26 -7.99 3.79
C SER A 51 -4.38 -6.88 3.24
N SER A 52 -3.19 -6.70 3.82
CA SER A 52 -2.19 -5.77 3.29
C SER A 52 -0.78 -6.09 3.75
N VAL A 53 0.20 -5.62 2.97
CA VAL A 53 1.61 -5.60 3.33
C VAL A 53 2.14 -4.21 3.02
N TYR A 54 2.78 -3.58 4.01
CA TYR A 54 3.44 -2.28 3.85
C TYR A 54 4.82 -2.28 4.48
N ALA A 55 5.73 -1.51 3.91
CA ALA A 55 7.07 -1.35 4.45
C ALA A 55 7.16 -0.10 5.32
N LEU A 56 7.87 -0.25 6.44
CA LEU A 56 8.25 0.82 7.34
C LEU A 56 9.77 1.02 7.26
N LYS A 57 10.19 2.29 7.34
CA LYS A 57 11.57 2.69 7.59
C LYS A 57 11.57 3.69 8.74
N GLU A 58 12.32 3.38 9.79
CA GLU A 58 12.40 4.19 11.01
C GLU A 58 11.01 4.53 11.61
N GLY A 59 10.10 3.56 11.56
CA GLY A 59 8.75 3.65 12.09
C GLY A 59 7.74 4.34 11.20
N LEU A 60 8.13 4.82 10.01
CA LEU A 60 7.25 5.53 9.06
C LEU A 60 7.06 4.71 7.78
N ARG A 61 5.88 4.78 7.16
CA ARG A 61 5.60 4.10 5.88
C ARG A 61 6.48 4.62 4.78
N LYS A 62 7.03 3.69 4.00
CA LYS A 62 7.91 3.98 2.89
C LYS A 62 7.81 2.92 1.81
N GLY A 63 7.75 3.37 0.56
CA GLY A 63 7.71 2.52 -0.60
C GLY A 63 6.30 1.99 -0.87
N ILE A 64 6.24 0.84 -1.53
CA ILE A 64 4.99 0.25 -1.98
C ILE A 64 4.24 -0.39 -0.81
N THR A 65 2.97 -0.05 -0.70
CA THR A 65 1.96 -0.72 0.13
C THR A 65 0.99 -1.45 -0.79
N ASN A 66 0.80 -2.74 -0.52
CA ASN A 66 -0.13 -3.56 -1.27
C ASN A 66 -1.32 -3.94 -0.40
N TYR A 67 -2.51 -3.83 -0.96
CA TYR A 67 -3.75 -4.35 -0.40
C TYR A 67 -4.22 -5.52 -1.23
N TYR A 68 -4.84 -6.49 -0.59
CA TYR A 68 -5.30 -7.73 -1.22
C TYR A 68 -6.77 -7.93 -0.95
N TYR A 69 -7.46 -8.57 -1.89
CA TYR A 69 -8.77 -9.17 -1.64
C TYR A 69 -8.62 -10.44 -0.80
N LYS A 70 -9.72 -10.91 -0.19
CA LYS A 70 -9.71 -12.18 0.59
C LYS A 70 -9.26 -13.39 -0.24
N ASN A 71 -9.48 -13.36 -1.54
CA ASN A 71 -9.01 -14.39 -2.48
C ASN A 71 -7.49 -14.32 -2.79
N GLY A 72 -6.76 -13.39 -2.15
CA GLY A 72 -5.32 -13.18 -2.32
C GLY A 72 -4.91 -12.35 -3.54
N LYS A 73 -5.86 -11.93 -4.39
CA LYS A 73 -5.55 -11.06 -5.54
C LYS A 73 -5.27 -9.64 -5.10
N LEU A 74 -4.39 -8.96 -5.83
CA LEU A 74 -4.06 -7.56 -5.58
C LEU A 74 -5.33 -6.70 -5.74
N LYS A 75 -5.62 -5.92 -4.70
CA LYS A 75 -6.73 -4.95 -4.66
C LYS A 75 -6.23 -3.55 -4.93
N ALA A 76 -5.09 -3.19 -4.37
CA ALA A 76 -4.52 -1.86 -4.53
C ALA A 76 -3.00 -1.86 -4.32
N GLU A 77 -2.32 -0.95 -5.01
CA GLU A 77 -0.89 -0.65 -4.86
C GLU A 77 -0.74 0.86 -4.66
N LEU A 78 -0.12 1.28 -3.56
CA LEU A 78 0.08 2.69 -3.20
C LEU A 78 1.54 2.95 -2.88
N ILE A 79 2.06 4.14 -3.21
CA ILE A 79 3.43 4.54 -2.90
C ILE A 79 3.42 5.57 -1.76
N TYR A 80 4.13 5.24 -0.69
CA TYR A 80 4.31 6.12 0.47
C TYR A 80 5.75 6.64 0.59
N VAL A 81 5.88 7.88 1.06
CA VAL A 81 7.15 8.48 1.48
C VAL A 81 6.91 9.17 2.82
N ASN A 82 7.48 8.62 3.90
CA ASN A 82 7.36 9.14 5.26
C ASN A 82 5.89 9.35 5.65
N ASP A 83 5.10 8.28 5.57
CA ASP A 83 3.64 8.25 5.84
C ASP A 83 2.73 9.03 4.91
N LYS A 84 3.28 9.73 3.92
CA LYS A 84 2.48 10.43 2.91
C LYS A 84 2.37 9.65 1.61
N LEU A 85 1.19 9.63 1.02
CA LEU A 85 1.01 9.18 -0.36
C LEU A 85 1.78 10.11 -1.30
N ASN A 86 2.74 9.54 -2.01
CA ASN A 86 3.60 10.28 -2.91
C ASN A 86 4.04 9.37 -4.06
N GLY A 87 3.32 9.46 -5.17
CA GLY A 87 3.46 8.63 -6.36
C GLY A 87 2.13 8.09 -6.87
N ASN A 88 2.20 7.07 -7.71
CA ASN A 88 1.02 6.43 -8.29
C ASN A 88 0.32 5.53 -7.26
N MET A 89 -1.00 5.64 -7.24
CA MET A 89 -1.93 4.69 -6.65
C MET A 89 -2.66 3.96 -7.77
N LYS A 90 -2.75 2.64 -7.67
CA LYS A 90 -3.51 1.78 -8.56
C LYS A 90 -4.51 0.97 -7.76
N GLU A 91 -5.73 0.89 -8.24
CA GLU A 91 -6.76 -0.01 -7.73
C GLU A 91 -7.12 -1.03 -8.80
N PHE A 92 -7.49 -2.23 -8.39
CA PHE A 92 -7.79 -3.34 -9.26
C PHE A 92 -9.12 -3.95 -8.88
N TYR A 93 -9.89 -4.39 -9.87
CA TYR A 93 -11.04 -5.26 -9.66
C TYR A 93 -10.59 -6.68 -9.27
N GLU A 94 -11.50 -7.48 -8.72
CA GLU A 94 -11.20 -8.88 -8.36
C GLU A 94 -10.83 -9.77 -9.56
N ASN A 95 -11.16 -9.36 -10.79
CA ASN A 95 -10.72 -10.05 -11.99
C ASN A 95 -9.25 -9.72 -12.38
N GLY A 96 -8.62 -8.76 -11.70
CA GLY A 96 -7.25 -8.29 -11.93
C GLY A 96 -7.13 -7.10 -12.90
N ASN A 97 -8.24 -6.65 -13.51
CA ASN A 97 -8.23 -5.47 -14.35
C ASN A 97 -8.05 -4.21 -13.49
N ILE A 98 -7.31 -3.25 -14.02
CA ILE A 98 -7.12 -1.95 -13.37
C ILE A 98 -8.46 -1.22 -13.31
N GLN A 99 -8.88 -0.90 -12.09
CA GLN A 99 -10.07 -0.09 -11.81
C GLN A 99 -9.74 1.40 -11.92
N SER A 100 -8.67 1.84 -11.25
CA SER A 100 -8.29 3.24 -11.22
C SER A 100 -6.77 3.41 -11.19
N GLU A 101 -6.29 4.53 -11.73
CA GLU A 101 -4.92 5.01 -11.58
C GLU A 101 -4.97 6.49 -11.23
N THR A 102 -4.36 6.86 -10.11
CA THR A 102 -4.32 8.24 -9.60
C THR A 102 -2.92 8.56 -9.13
N GLU A 103 -2.41 9.74 -9.45
CA GLU A 103 -1.12 10.22 -8.95
C GLU A 103 -1.34 11.13 -7.73
N TYR A 104 -0.46 11.02 -6.74
CA TYR A 104 -0.47 11.81 -5.51
C TYR A 104 0.89 12.44 -5.27
N LYS A 105 0.90 13.64 -4.69
CA LYS A 105 2.09 14.30 -4.17
C LYS A 105 1.78 14.85 -2.79
N ASP A 106 2.43 14.29 -1.78
CA ASP A 106 2.26 14.66 -0.37
C ASP A 106 0.78 14.66 0.07
N ASP A 107 0.09 13.54 -0.19
CA ASP A 107 -1.34 13.29 0.06
C ASP A 107 -2.32 14.10 -0.81
N VAL A 108 -1.82 14.99 -1.66
CA VAL A 108 -2.65 15.78 -2.58
C VAL A 108 -2.73 15.09 -3.93
N LEU A 109 -3.94 14.97 -4.47
CA LEU A 109 -4.14 14.43 -5.82
C LEU A 109 -3.37 15.29 -6.82
N TYR A 110 -2.47 14.66 -7.56
CA TYR A 110 -1.57 15.29 -8.50
C TYR A 110 -1.84 14.76 -9.92
N GLY A 111 -1.85 15.63 -10.92
CA GLY A 111 -1.95 15.22 -12.32
C GLY A 111 -3.31 14.66 -12.74
N LYS A 112 -3.44 13.35 -12.83
CA LYS A 112 -4.52 12.69 -13.59
C LYS A 112 -5.17 11.54 -12.81
N ILE A 113 -6.47 11.41 -12.98
CA ILE A 113 -7.27 10.25 -12.57
C ILE A 113 -7.71 9.53 -13.83
N ILE A 114 -7.49 8.22 -13.87
CA ILE A 114 -8.03 7.32 -14.89
C ILE A 114 -8.92 6.33 -14.18
N GLU A 115 -10.15 6.17 -14.66
CA GLU A 115 -11.05 5.11 -14.20
C GLU A 115 -11.45 4.25 -15.38
N ARG A 116 -11.57 2.95 -15.13
CA ARG A 116 -12.00 1.95 -16.11
C ARG A 116 -13.12 1.12 -15.49
N TYR A 117 -13.99 0.60 -16.34
CA TYR A 117 -14.98 -0.40 -15.95
C TYR A 117 -14.30 -1.75 -15.71
N GLU A 118 -15.02 -2.68 -15.08
CA GLU A 118 -14.51 -4.03 -14.78
C GLU A 118 -14.08 -4.81 -16.03
N ASN A 119 -14.69 -4.54 -17.19
CA ASN A 119 -14.29 -5.10 -18.49
C ASN A 119 -13.01 -4.47 -19.08
N GLY A 120 -12.39 -3.52 -18.39
CA GLY A 120 -11.18 -2.81 -18.80
C GLY A 120 -11.43 -1.60 -19.70
N ASN A 121 -12.67 -1.35 -20.13
CA ASN A 121 -12.98 -0.21 -20.97
C ASN A 121 -12.82 1.09 -20.18
N LEU A 122 -12.29 2.12 -20.84
CA LEU A 122 -12.13 3.43 -20.25
C LEU A 122 -13.51 3.99 -19.83
N ASN A 123 -13.62 4.36 -18.56
CA ASN A 123 -14.78 5.06 -18.03
C ASN A 123 -14.54 6.57 -18.07
N MET A 124 -13.44 7.02 -17.46
CA MET A 124 -13.18 8.44 -17.27
C MET A 124 -11.68 8.75 -17.31
N ILE A 125 -11.37 9.93 -17.85
CA ILE A 125 -10.09 10.60 -17.63
C ILE A 125 -10.37 12.00 -17.08
N LYS A 126 -9.82 12.31 -15.91
CA LYS A 126 -9.86 13.65 -15.32
C LYS A 126 -8.44 14.16 -15.14
N ASN A 127 -8.14 15.31 -15.75
CA ASN A 127 -6.88 16.03 -15.51
C ASN A 127 -7.14 17.14 -14.48
N LEU A 128 -6.35 17.18 -13.42
CA LEU A 128 -6.30 18.31 -12.51
C LEU A 128 -5.35 19.36 -13.07
N ILE A 129 -5.85 20.58 -13.21
CA ILE A 129 -5.04 21.74 -13.53
C ILE A 129 -4.68 22.40 -12.21
N PHE A 130 -3.39 22.46 -11.90
CA PHE A 130 -2.89 23.27 -10.79
C PHE A 130 -2.79 24.71 -11.30
N THR A 131 -3.74 25.56 -10.89
CA THR A 131 -3.69 27.01 -11.14
C THR A 131 -3.05 27.74 -9.97
#